data_AF-R8Q8E0-F1
#
_entry.id   AF-R8Q8E0-F1
#
_cell.length_a   1.000
_cell.length_b   1.000
_cell.length_c   1.000
_cell.angle_alpha   90.00
_cell.angle_beta   90.00
_cell.angle_gamma   90.00
#
_symmetry.space_group_name_H-M   'P 1'
#
loop_
_entity.id
_entity.type
_entity.pdbx_description
1 polymer ?
#
loop_
_entity_poly.entity_id
_entity_poly.type
_entity_poly.pdbx_seq_one_letter_code
_entity_poly.pdbx_strand_id
1 'polypeptide(L)'
;MKKIYEPIKMGFIICSILAFVFCWRRWREYSFLWINILFQTYFNSLYFAYDRYALPLMPMLFIMIGVGIVATIMRVSRQFLK
;
A
#
# COMPACT_ATOMS: atom_id res chain seq x y z
N MET A 1 13.78 16.58 3.76
CA MET A 1 12.62 15.67 3.66
C MET A 1 12.77 14.53 2.64
N LYS A 2 13.46 14.71 1.49
CA LYS A 2 13.59 13.65 0.45
C LYS A 2 14.18 12.30 0.94
N LYS A 3 15.07 12.30 1.93
CA LYS A 3 15.73 11.07 2.44
C LYS A 3 14.79 10.03 3.06
N ILE A 4 13.66 10.45 3.64
CA ILE A 4 12.70 9.54 4.29
C ILE A 4 11.62 9.08 3.30
N TYR A 5 11.37 9.86 2.25
CA TYR A 5 10.33 9.56 1.27
C TYR A 5 10.70 8.39 0.35
N GLU A 6 11.95 8.34 -0.13
CA GLU A 6 12.45 7.25 -0.98
C GLU A 6 12.27 5.85 -0.38
N PRO A 7 12.68 5.57 0.89
CA PRO A 7 12.48 4.24 1.47
C PRO A 7 11.00 3.90 1.68
N ILE A 8 10.15 4.88 2.02
CA ILE A 8 8.70 4.64 2.17
C ILE A 8 8.08 4.30 0.82
N LYS A 9 8.43 5.04 -0.24
CA LYS A 9 7.96 4.80 -1.60
C LYS A 9 8.38 3.40 -2.08
N MET A 10 9.65 3.04 -1.88
CA MET A 10 10.16 1.71 -2.22
C MET A 10 9.46 0.61 -1.43
N GLY A 11 9.31 0.80 -0.11
CA GLY A 11 8.59 -0.14 0.76
C GLY A 11 7.14 -0.36 0.33
N PHE A 12 6.44 0.72 -0.04
CA PHE A 12 5.08 0.66 -0.56
C PHE A 12 5.00 -0.14 -1.87
N ILE A 13 5.88 0.12 -2.83
CA ILE A 13 5.89 -0.60 -4.12
C ILE A 13 6.13 -2.10 -3.89
N ILE A 14 7.14 -2.44 -3.10
CA ILE A 14 7.50 -3.84 -2.81
C ILE A 14 6.33 -4.54 -2.10
N CYS A 15 5.79 -3.92 -1.04
CA CYS A 15 4.66 -4.48 -0.29
C CYS A 15 3.41 -4.61 -1.18
N SER A 16 3.21 -3.68 -2.11
CA SER A 16 2.06 -3.71 -3.01
C SER A 16 2.14 -4.86 -4.02
N ILE A 17 3.33 -5.14 -4.55
CA ILE A 17 3.56 -6.30 -5.43
C ILE A 17 3.38 -7.61 -4.65
N LEU A 18 3.98 -7.71 -3.45
CA LEU A 18 3.86 -8.89 -2.60
C LEU A 18 2.41 -9.15 -2.16
N ALA A 19 1.69 -8.10 -1.75
CA ALA A 19 0.28 -8.19 -1.40
C ALA A 19 -0.57 -8.65 -2.59
N PHE A 20 -0.31 -8.15 -3.81
CA PHE A 20 -1.03 -8.57 -5.00
C PHE A 20 -0.86 -10.07 -5.29
N VAL A 21 0.37 -10.57 -5.22
CA VAL A 21 0.69 -11.98 -5.46
C VAL A 21 0.08 -12.88 -4.38
N PHE A 22 0.17 -12.49 -3.11
CA PHE A 22 -0.25 -13.35 -1.99
C PHE A 22 -1.72 -13.22 -1.62
N CYS A 23 -2.35 -12.07 -1.84
CA CYS A 23 -3.76 -11.83 -1.53
C CYS A 23 -4.70 -12.06 -2.72
N TRP A 24 -4.31 -12.86 -3.72
CA TRP A 24 -5.13 -13.19 -4.90
C TRP A 24 -6.55 -13.66 -4.53
N ARG A 25 -6.70 -14.40 -3.43
CA ARG A 25 -8.00 -14.88 -2.93
C ARG A 25 -8.91 -13.78 -2.37
N ARG A 26 -8.35 -12.62 -1.99
CA ARG A 26 -9.05 -11.43 -1.50
C ARG A 26 -8.91 -10.24 -2.45
N TRP A 27 -8.79 -10.51 -3.76
CA TRP A 27 -8.53 -9.48 -4.76
C TRP A 27 -9.55 -8.33 -4.75
N ARG A 28 -10.81 -8.59 -4.38
CA ARG A 28 -11.85 -7.55 -4.24
C ARG A 28 -11.49 -6.48 -3.20
N GLU A 29 -11.02 -6.90 -2.03
CA GLU A 29 -10.62 -5.97 -0.94
C GLU A 29 -9.39 -5.15 -1.36
N TYR A 30 -8.44 -5.81 -2.02
CA TYR A 30 -7.21 -5.19 -2.48
C TYR A 30 -7.44 -4.20 -3.62
N SER A 31 -8.30 -4.55 -4.58
CA SER A 31 -8.72 -3.63 -5.65
C SER A 31 -9.47 -2.42 -5.10
N PHE A 32 -10.30 -2.60 -4.06
CA PHE A 32 -10.97 -1.47 -3.41
C PHE A 32 -9.97 -0.49 -2.78
N LEU A 33 -8.95 -1.01 -2.08
CA LEU A 33 -7.86 -0.20 -1.52
C LEU A 33 -7.08 0.54 -2.62
N TRP A 34 -6.74 -0.16 -3.71
CA TRP A 34 -6.02 0.44 -4.84
C TRP A 34 -6.82 1.55 -5.52
N ILE A 35 -8.11 1.32 -5.79
CA ILE A 35 -8.99 2.33 -6.39
C ILE A 35 -9.10 3.55 -5.46
N ASN A 36 -9.21 3.36 -4.14
CA ASN A 36 -9.23 4.47 -3.19
C ASN A 36 -7.94 5.29 -3.21
N ILE A 37 -6.77 4.62 -3.26
CA ILE A 37 -5.47 5.32 -3.33
C ILE A 37 -5.34 6.09 -4.64
N LEU A 38 -5.72 5.50 -5.76
CA LEU A 38 -5.71 6.16 -7.07
C LEU A 38 -6.67 7.34 -7.11
N PHE A 39 -7.88 7.17 -6.58
CA PHE A 39 -8.89 8.22 -6.48
C PHE A 39 -8.37 9.39 -5.62
N GLN A 40 -7.89 9.12 -4.42
CA GLN A 40 -7.31 10.15 -3.54
C GLN A 40 -6.10 10.82 -4.17
N THR A 41 -5.23 10.07 -4.84
CA THR A 41 -4.05 10.62 -5.54
C THR A 41 -4.46 11.52 -6.70
N TYR A 42 -5.44 11.09 -7.50
CA TYR A 42 -5.99 11.86 -8.61
C TYR A 42 -6.59 13.18 -8.14
N PHE A 43 -7.50 13.13 -7.14
CA PHE A 43 -8.09 14.33 -6.57
C PHE A 43 -7.05 15.25 -5.90
N ASN A 44 -6.10 14.68 -5.16
CA ASN A 44 -5.00 15.45 -4.56
C ASN A 44 -4.14 16.16 -5.63
N SER A 45 -3.93 15.52 -6.80
CA SER A 45 -3.19 16.13 -7.90
C SER A 45 -4.00 17.19 -8.67
N LEU A 46 -5.32 16.99 -8.80
CA LEU A 46 -6.21 17.84 -9.60
C LEU A 46 -6.60 19.13 -8.87
N TYR A 47 -6.83 19.06 -7.55
CA TYR A 47 -7.23 20.21 -6.73
C TYR A 47 -6.07 21.13 -6.31
N PHE A 48 -4.94 21.11 -7.05
CA PHE A 48 -3.73 21.92 -6.80
C PHE A 48 -3.17 21.79 -5.37
N ALA A 49 -2.33 20.78 -5.17
CA ALA A 49 -1.11 20.82 -4.35
C ALA A 49 -1.15 21.46 -2.94
N TYR A 50 -2.28 21.44 -2.23
CA TYR A 50 -2.25 21.67 -0.79
C TYR A 50 -1.79 20.38 -0.13
N ASP A 51 -0.60 20.39 0.49
CA ASP A 51 -0.06 19.28 1.31
C ASP A 51 -1.10 18.74 2.32
N ARG A 52 -2.07 19.58 2.70
CA ARG A 52 -3.17 19.22 3.58
C ARG A 52 -4.04 18.06 3.05
N TYR A 53 -4.22 17.93 1.74
CA TYR A 53 -5.03 16.85 1.15
C TYR A 53 -4.25 15.54 0.96
N ALA A 54 -2.95 15.52 1.28
CA ALA A 54 -2.17 14.28 1.34
C ALA A 54 -2.34 13.54 2.69
N LEU A 55 -2.87 14.19 3.74
CA LEU A 55 -3.09 13.57 5.05
C LEU A 55 -4.01 12.34 5.03
N PRO A 56 -5.14 12.32 4.29
CA PRO A 56 -6.00 11.13 4.17
C PRO A 56 -5.33 9.99 3.40
N LEU A 57 -4.32 10.27 2.56
CA LEU A 57 -3.60 9.27 1.78
C LEU A 57 -2.66 8.44 2.67
N MET A 58 -2.03 9.07 3.67
CA MET A 58 -1.08 8.43 4.58
C MET A 58 -1.60 7.11 5.21
N PRO A 59 -2.74 7.07 5.91
CA PRO A 59 -3.23 5.84 6.52
C PRO A 59 -3.48 4.73 5.49
N MET A 60 -3.96 5.07 4.29
CA MET A 60 -4.18 4.08 3.23
C MET A 60 -2.87 3.46 2.72
N LEU A 61 -1.81 4.27 2.59
CA LEU A 61 -0.48 3.79 2.22
C LEU A 61 0.07 2.82 3.28
N PHE A 62 -0.08 3.16 4.57
CA PHE A 62 0.36 2.30 5.67
C PHE A 62 -0.42 0.98 5.75
N ILE A 63 -1.73 1.00 5.47
CA ILE A 63 -2.53 -0.22 5.39
C ILE A 63 -1.99 -1.14 4.28
N MET A 64 -1.70 -0.62 3.09
CA MET A 64 -1.12 -1.43 2.01
C MET A 64 0.25 -2.02 2.37
N ILE A 65 1.11 -1.22 3.02
CA ILE A 65 2.41 -1.70 3.51
C ILE A 65 2.20 -2.83 4.53
N GLY A 66 1.32 -2.62 5.52
CA GLY A 66 1.01 -3.60 6.55
C GLY A 66 0.47 -4.91 5.97
N VAL A 67 -0.45 -4.84 5.00
CA VAL A 67 -0.97 -6.02 4.31
C VAL A 67 0.14 -6.78 3.58
N GLY A 68 1.04 -6.10 2.88
CA GLY A 68 2.17 -6.73 2.21
C GLY A 68 3.12 -7.44 3.17
N ILE A 69 3.43 -6.81 4.31
CA ILE A 69 4.28 -7.40 5.36
C ILE A 69 3.61 -8.63 5.95
N VAL A 70 2.34 -8.53 6.37
CA VAL A 70 1.59 -9.63 6.99
C VAL A 70 1.44 -10.80 6.02
N ALA A 71 1.10 -10.52 4.76
CA ALA A 71 0.99 -11.56 3.73
C ALA A 71 2.30 -12.32 3.53
N THR A 72 3.43 -11.60 3.54
CA THR A 72 4.77 -12.19 3.43
C THR A 72 5.10 -13.06 4.65
N ILE A 73 4.89 -12.54 5.87
CA ILE A 73 5.13 -13.28 7.12
C ILE A 73 4.27 -14.55 7.18
N MET A 74 2.97 -14.45 6.87
CA MET A 74 2.07 -15.60 6.87
C MET A 74 2.50 -16.67 5.86
N ARG A 75 3.05 -16.28 4.71
CA ARG A 75 3.53 -17.22 3.70
C ARG A 75 4.80 -17.93 4.14
N VAL A 76 5.77 -17.19 4.67
CA VAL A 76 7.03 -17.75 5.21
C VAL A 76 6.74 -18.68 6.39
N SER A 77 5.88 -18.25 7.33
CA SER A 77 5.49 -19.06 8.48
C SER A 77 4.78 -20.36 8.06
N ARG A 78 3.89 -20.32 7.05
CA ARG A 78 3.27 -21.52 6.49
C ARG A 78 4.25 -22.48 5.82
N GLN A 79 5.35 -21.98 5.24
CA GLN A 79 6.40 -22.82 4.67
C GLN A 79 7.28 -23.45 5.75
N PHE A 80 7.45 -22.78 6.89
CA PHE A 80 8.24 -23.27 8.02
C PHE A 80 7.49 -24.28 8.91
N LEU A 81 6.16 -24.22 8.93
CA LEU A 81 5.27 -25.13 9.66
C LEU A 81 4.88 -26.39 8.86
N LYS A 82 5.38 -26.54 7.63
CA LYS A 82 5.27 -27.76 6.82
C LYS A 82 6.59 -28.51 6.87
#